data_AF-A0A967M4A1-F1
#
_entry.id   AF-A0A967M4A1-F1
#
_cell.length_a   1.000
_cell.length_b   1.000
_cell.length_c   1.000
_cell.angle_alpha   90.00
_cell.angle_beta   90.00
_cell.angle_gamma   90.00
#
_symmetry.space_group_name_H-M   'P 1'
#
loop_
_entity.id
_entity.type
_entity.pdbx_description
1 polymer ?
#
loop_
_entity_poly.entity_id
_entity_poly.type
_entity_poly.pdbx_seq_one_letter_code
_entity_poly.pdbx_strand_id
1 'polypeptide(L)'
;ELPLGGTAVGTGINTHPNFAAKVIERIAEVTSLPLREASDHFAAQGGKEEVVAASGALKTAAVALFKIANDIRHLGSGPRCGLGELQLPAVQPGSSIMPGKV
;
A
#
# COMPACT_ATOMS: atom_id res chain seq x y z
N GLU A 1 2.67 15.04 0.07
CA GLU A 1 3.22 16.33 -0.39
C GLU A 1 4.52 16.06 -1.14
N LEU A 2 5.24 17.07 -1.65
CA LEU A 2 6.54 16.89 -2.32
C LEU A 2 7.61 17.83 -1.72
N PRO A 3 8.80 17.31 -1.30
CA PRO A 3 9.91 18.13 -0.80
C PRO A 3 10.67 18.86 -1.93
N LEU A 4 10.07 18.92 -3.12
CA LEU A 4 10.70 19.53 -4.28
C LEU A 4 10.78 21.04 -4.07
N GLY A 5 11.98 21.61 -4.22
CA GLY A 5 12.23 23.02 -3.92
C GLY A 5 13.10 23.23 -2.69
N GLY A 6 13.10 22.33 -1.70
CA GLY A 6 13.94 22.43 -0.50
C GLY A 6 15.44 22.23 -0.75
N THR A 7 15.81 21.73 -1.93
CA THR A 7 17.19 21.45 -2.38
C THR A 7 17.98 20.58 -1.41
N ALA A 8 19.16 21.01 -0.95
CA ALA A 8 20.09 20.15 -0.20
C ALA A 8 19.57 19.82 1.21
N VAL A 9 18.98 20.80 1.90
CA VAL A 9 18.70 20.72 3.35
C VAL A 9 17.39 21.40 3.78
N GLY A 10 16.52 21.76 2.84
CA GLY A 10 15.23 22.39 3.12
C GLY A 10 15.19 23.91 2.95
N THR A 11 16.33 24.55 2.69
CA THR A 11 16.44 26.01 2.58
C THR A 11 16.05 26.55 1.21
N GLY A 12 16.02 25.70 0.18
CA GLY A 12 15.86 26.12 -1.20
C GLY A 12 17.08 26.85 -1.77
N ILE A 13 18.26 26.71 -1.16
CA ILE A 13 19.48 27.30 -1.71
C ILE A 13 19.74 26.78 -3.13
N ASN A 14 20.19 27.68 -4.01
CA ASN A 14 20.50 27.40 -5.42
C ASN A 14 19.29 26.93 -6.27
N THR A 15 18.04 27.24 -5.85
CA THR A 15 16.86 27.04 -6.71
C THR A 15 16.20 28.35 -7.10
N HIS A 16 15.52 28.35 -8.24
CA HIS A 16 14.69 29.47 -8.64
C HIS A 16 13.39 29.48 -7.80
N PRO A 17 12.89 30.64 -7.33
CA PRO A 17 11.69 30.68 -6.47
C PRO A 17 10.45 30.00 -7.06
N ASN A 18 10.28 30.05 -8.38
CA ASN A 18 9.16 29.40 -9.09
C ASN A 18 9.42 27.94 -9.50
N PHE A 19 10.56 27.35 -9.15
CA PHE A 19 10.94 26.00 -9.61
C PHE A 19 9.97 24.93 -9.10
N ALA A 20 9.73 24.89 -7.79
CA ALA A 20 8.89 23.87 -7.16
C ALA A 20 7.47 23.89 -7.74
N ALA A 21 6.80 25.05 -7.70
CA ALA A 21 5.44 25.23 -8.22
C ALA A 21 5.30 24.74 -9.67
N LYS A 22 6.19 25.17 -10.59
CA LYS A 22 6.13 24.79 -12.01
C LYS A 22 6.36 23.31 -12.25
N VAL A 23 7.30 22.70 -11.52
CA VAL A 23 7.59 21.27 -11.70
C VAL A 23 6.47 20.42 -11.09
N ILE A 24 5.94 20.80 -9.93
CA ILE A 24 4.82 20.09 -9.30
C ILE A 24 3.58 20.16 -10.16
N GLU A 25 3.26 21.32 -10.74
CA GLU A 25 2.19 21.47 -11.73
C GLU A 25 2.37 20.48 -12.89
N ARG A 26 3.58 20.43 -13.47
CA ARG A 26 3.86 19.50 -14.57
C ARG A 26 3.75 18.03 -14.17
N ILE A 27 4.19 17.65 -12.96
CA ILE A 27 4.05 16.27 -12.47
C ILE A 27 2.57 15.96 -12.22
N ALA A 28 1.81 16.89 -11.64
CA ALA A 28 0.38 16.73 -11.42
C ALA A 28 -0.37 16.53 -12.75
N GLU A 29 -0.02 17.27 -13.80
CA GLU A 29 -0.59 17.07 -15.14
C GLU A 29 -0.35 15.66 -15.69
N VAL A 30 0.90 15.17 -15.58
CA VAL A 30 1.28 13.85 -16.13
C VAL A 30 0.71 12.70 -15.31
N THR A 31 0.62 12.86 -14.00
CA THR A 31 0.15 11.80 -13.08
C THR A 31 -1.35 11.86 -12.80
N SER A 32 -2.01 12.98 -13.12
CA SER A 32 -3.39 13.29 -12.70
C SER A 32 -3.60 13.20 -11.18
N LEU A 33 -2.54 13.37 -10.40
CA LEU A 33 -2.60 13.35 -8.94
C LEU A 33 -2.63 14.78 -8.38
N PRO A 34 -3.34 15.03 -7.26
CA PRO A 34 -3.42 16.33 -6.62
C PRO A 34 -2.15 16.63 -5.80
N LEU A 35 -1.01 16.74 -6.50
CA LEU A 35 0.29 16.97 -5.89
C LEU A 35 0.44 18.44 -5.49
N ARG A 36 1.13 18.67 -4.37
CA ARG A 36 1.45 20.00 -3.85
C ARG A 36 2.79 20.00 -3.16
N GLU A 37 3.38 21.17 -3.04
CA GLU A 37 4.63 21.40 -2.31
C GLU A 37 4.44 21.07 -0.82
N ALA A 38 5.53 20.60 -0.20
CA ALA A 38 5.57 20.38 1.24
C ALA A 38 5.37 21.69 2.00
N SER A 39 4.60 21.66 3.09
CA SER A 39 4.41 22.86 3.93
C SER A 39 5.67 23.24 4.70
N ASP A 40 6.55 22.26 4.96
CA ASP A 40 7.84 22.43 5.60
C ASP A 40 8.87 21.48 4.95
N HIS A 41 9.85 22.06 4.26
CA HIS A 41 10.89 21.28 3.59
C HIS A 41 11.88 20.63 4.56
N PHE A 42 12.11 21.20 5.75
CA PHE A 42 12.98 20.58 6.75
C PHE A 42 12.36 19.29 7.28
N ALA A 43 11.06 19.32 7.59
CA ALA A 43 10.33 18.12 7.99
C ALA A 43 10.29 17.08 6.86
N ALA A 44 9.93 17.49 5.64
CA ALA A 44 9.81 16.57 4.51
C ALA A 44 11.14 15.93 4.06
N GLN A 45 12.28 16.60 4.30
CA GLN A 45 13.61 16.08 3.99
C GLN A 45 14.28 15.35 5.17
N GLY A 46 14.01 15.77 6.40
CA GLY A 46 14.59 15.18 7.61
C GLY A 46 13.87 13.90 8.07
N GLY A 47 12.59 13.77 7.75
CA GLY A 47 11.73 12.69 8.21
C GLY A 47 11.15 11.80 7.11
N LYS A 48 10.52 10.69 7.53
CA LYS A 48 9.79 9.72 6.68
C LYS A 48 8.47 9.28 7.30
N GLU A 49 7.89 10.12 8.13
CA GLU A 49 6.67 9.87 8.91
C GLU A 49 5.49 9.51 8.00
N GLU A 50 5.33 10.20 6.86
CA GLU A 50 4.26 9.92 5.89
C GLU A 50 4.35 8.48 5.34
N VAL A 51 5.57 7.99 5.06
CA VAL A 51 5.79 6.63 4.56
C VAL A 51 5.51 5.59 5.66
N VAL A 52 5.92 5.90 6.89
CA VAL A 52 5.62 5.06 8.06
C VAL A 52 4.12 5.00 8.31
N ALA A 53 3.40 6.12 8.20
CA ALA A 53 1.95 6.19 8.34
C ALA A 53 1.24 5.37 7.25
N ALA A 54 1.68 5.50 5.99
CA ALA A 54 1.16 4.70 4.88
C ALA A 54 1.38 3.20 5.11
N SER A 55 2.57 2.80 5.57
CA SER A 55 2.87 1.41 5.95
C SER A 55 1.96 0.91 7.09
N GLY A 56 1.70 1.75 8.09
CA GLY A 56 0.75 1.47 9.16
C GLY A 56 -0.67 1.20 8.63
N ALA A 57 -1.15 2.04 7.71
CA ALA A 57 -2.46 1.83 7.06
C ALA A 57 -2.51 0.51 6.27
N LEU A 58 -1.44 0.20 5.52
CA LEU A 58 -1.33 -1.08 4.80
C LEU A 58 -1.31 -2.27 5.76
N LYS A 59 -0.65 -2.16 6.91
CA LYS A 59 -0.63 -3.21 7.94
C LYS A 59 -2.03 -3.46 8.50
N THR A 60 -2.82 -2.42 8.74
CA THR A 60 -4.22 -2.55 9.15
C THR A 60 -5.04 -3.31 8.10
N ALA A 61 -4.89 -2.96 6.81
CA ALA A 61 -5.54 -3.69 5.73
C ALA A 61 -5.09 -5.16 5.67
N ALA A 62 -3.81 -5.45 5.88
CA ALA A 62 -3.27 -6.80 5.91
C ALA A 62 -3.89 -7.65 7.04
N VAL A 63 -4.11 -7.09 8.22
CA VAL A 63 -4.79 -7.80 9.33
C VAL A 63 -6.23 -8.15 8.97
N ALA A 64 -6.95 -7.23 8.33
CA ALA A 64 -8.32 -7.50 7.86
C ALA A 64 -8.35 -8.62 6.80
N LEU A 65 -7.44 -8.56 5.82
CA LEU A 65 -7.31 -9.60 4.80
C LEU A 65 -6.91 -10.96 5.39
N PHE A 66 -6.01 -10.97 6.38
CA PHE A 66 -5.61 -12.18 7.09
C PHE A 66 -6.81 -12.84 7.78
N LYS A 67 -7.67 -12.05 8.44
CA LYS A 67 -8.90 -12.56 9.05
C LYS A 67 -9.83 -13.14 7.98
N ILE A 68 -10.11 -12.39 6.92
CA ILE A 68 -11.00 -12.84 5.83
C ILE A 68 -10.50 -14.17 5.23
N ALA A 69 -9.20 -14.26 4.93
CA ALA A 69 -8.59 -15.48 4.39
C ALA A 69 -8.71 -16.66 5.35
N ASN A 70 -8.51 -16.43 6.66
CA ASN A 70 -8.65 -17.46 7.67
C ASN A 70 -10.08 -17.95 7.83
N ASP A 71 -11.06 -17.06 7.83
CA ASP A 71 -12.46 -17.45 7.88
C ASP A 71 -12.81 -18.33 6.68
N ILE A 72 -12.44 -17.90 5.46
CA ILE A 72 -12.73 -18.65 4.23
C ILE A 72 -12.13 -20.06 4.28
N ARG A 73 -10.85 -20.22 4.68
CA ARG A 73 -10.24 -21.55 4.75
C ARG A 73 -10.83 -22.42 5.87
N HIS A 74 -11.26 -21.82 6.99
CA HIS A 74 -11.85 -22.58 8.10
C HIS A 74 -13.26 -23.04 7.73
N LEU A 75 -14.09 -22.15 7.18
CA LEU A 75 -15.42 -22.48 6.67
C LEU A 75 -15.35 -23.48 5.51
N GLY A 76 -14.30 -23.41 4.68
CA GLY A 76 -14.04 -24.38 3.61
C GLY A 76 -13.32 -25.66 4.04
N SER A 77 -13.02 -25.84 5.34
CA SER A 77 -12.30 -27.02 5.82
C SER A 77 -13.17 -28.29 5.71
N GLY A 78 -12.59 -29.42 5.31
CA GLY A 78 -13.34 -30.65 5.05
C GLY A 78 -12.49 -31.72 4.37
N PRO A 79 -13.10 -32.70 3.65
CA PRO A 79 -14.51 -32.75 3.29
C PRO A 79 -15.43 -33.41 4.32
N ARG A 80 -14.89 -34.11 5.33
CA ARG A 80 -15.70 -34.84 6.34
C ARG A 80 -15.43 -34.45 7.79
N CYS A 81 -14.23 -33.94 8.08
CA CYS A 81 -13.76 -33.68 9.44
C CYS A 81 -13.47 -32.19 9.69
N GLY A 82 -14.18 -31.29 8.99
CA GLY A 82 -14.06 -29.83 9.13
C GLY A 82 -15.45 -29.18 9.24
N LEU A 83 -15.54 -27.87 9.00
CA LEU A 83 -16.83 -27.16 9.01
C LEU A 83 -17.64 -27.42 7.73
N GLY A 84 -17.00 -27.38 6.56
CA GLY A 84 -17.61 -27.71 5.27
C GLY A 84 -18.73 -26.76 4.82
N GLU A 85 -18.79 -25.53 5.35
CA GLU A 85 -19.85 -24.56 5.06
C GLU A 85 -19.64 -23.85 3.71
N LEU A 86 -18.39 -23.76 3.24
CA LEU A 86 -18.04 -23.20 1.93
C LEU A 86 -17.39 -24.26 1.03
N GLN A 87 -17.68 -24.21 -0.27
CA GLN A 87 -16.96 -24.98 -1.28
C GLN A 87 -16.02 -24.06 -2.06
N LEU A 88 -14.71 -24.26 -1.89
CA LEU A 88 -13.69 -23.44 -2.55
C LEU A 88 -13.36 -23.99 -3.96
N PRO A 89 -13.04 -23.13 -4.94
CA PRO A 89 -12.58 -23.58 -6.25
C PRO A 89 -11.29 -24.39 -6.18
N ALA A 90 -11.27 -25.55 -6.85
CA ALA A 90 -10.06 -26.36 -6.97
C ALA A 90 -9.13 -25.77 -8.05
N VAL A 91 -8.12 -25.02 -7.61
CA VAL A 91 -7.13 -24.41 -8.51
C VAL A 91 -5.97 -25.35 -8.88
N GLN A 92 -5.72 -26.36 -8.04
CA GLN A 92 -4.70 -27.39 -8.25
C GLN A 92 -5.06 -28.68 -7.49
N PRO A 93 -4.60 -29.87 -7.93
CA PRO A 93 -4.79 -31.10 -7.16
C PRO A 93 -4.11 -31.02 -5.78
N GLY A 94 -4.88 -31.12 -4.70
CA GLY A 94 -4.31 -31.08 -3.34
C GLY A 94 -3.56 -32.36 -2.95
N SER A 95 -3.91 -33.49 -3.56
CA SER A 95 -3.15 -34.76 -3.54
C SER A 95 -3.71 -35.70 -4.60
N SER A 96 -2.85 -36.43 -5.30
CA SER A 96 -3.25 -37.35 -6.37
C SER A 96 -4.08 -38.55 -5.91
N ILE A 97 -4.01 -38.94 -4.63
CA ILE A 97 -4.68 -40.13 -4.09
C ILE A 97 -5.94 -39.80 -3.28
N MET A 98 -6.12 -38.54 -2.85
CA MET A 98 -7.21 -38.14 -1.95
C MET A 98 -8.26 -37.29 -2.69
N PRO A 99 -9.34 -37.89 -3.22
CA PRO A 99 -10.38 -37.15 -3.91
C PRO A 99 -11.07 -36.15 -2.98
N GLY A 100 -11.34 -34.95 -3.49
CA GLY A 100 -11.95 -33.87 -2.71
C GLY A 100 -10.99 -33.13 -1.77
N LYS A 101 -9.71 -33.51 -1.71
CA LYS A 101 -8.67 -32.70 -1.05
C LYS A 101 -8.24 -31.56 -1.97
N VAL A 102 -8.57 -30.35 -1.56
CA VAL A 102 -8.22 -29.08 -2.22
C VAL A 102 -7.45 -28.23 -1.21
#